data_AF-A0A3B9IZE3-F1
#
_entry.id   AF-A0A3B9IZE3-F1
#
_cell.length_a   1.000
_cell.length_b   1.000
_cell.length_c   1.000
_cell.angle_alpha   90.00
_cell.angle_beta   90.00
_cell.angle_gamma   90.00
#
_symmetry.space_group_name_H-M   'P 1'
#
loop_
_entity.id
_entity.type
_entity.pdbx_description
1 polymer ?
#
loop_
_entity_poly.entity_id
_entity_poly.type
_entity_poly.pdbx_seq_one_letter_code
_entity_poly.pdbx_strand_id
1 'polypeptide(L)'
;KYSKRQILRILLINMLRGAMKLENIIKLMTYINGDVEDTSDDIIEETLLYNSLCRIIFTVEDEVAFDSDSVKKLVARELEDAADSIKDEHKLKKAMFVMVMAYRSACIKSEMEETLNDILNEMED
;
A
#
# COMPACT_ATOMS: atom_id res chain seq x y z
N LYS A 1 4.56 -4.72 -24.85
CA LYS A 1 3.71 -3.62 -24.32
C LYS A 1 3.09 -4.12 -23.03
N TYR A 2 3.14 -3.33 -21.94
CA TYR A 2 2.49 -3.70 -20.68
C TYR A 2 0.99 -3.41 -20.73
N SER A 3 0.18 -4.25 -20.09
CA SER A 3 -1.25 -3.99 -19.88
C SER A 3 -1.47 -2.99 -18.75
N LYS A 4 -2.66 -2.36 -18.69
CA LYS A 4 -3.05 -1.46 -17.59
C LYS A 4 -2.84 -2.13 -16.22
N ARG A 5 -3.24 -3.40 -16.09
CA ARG A 5 -3.09 -4.20 -14.86
C ARG A 5 -1.61 -4.37 -14.49
N GLN A 6 -0.75 -4.67 -15.45
CA GLN A 6 0.70 -4.81 -15.19
C GLN A 6 1.31 -3.48 -14.71
N ILE A 7 0.89 -2.35 -15.28
CA ILE A 7 1.34 -1.02 -14.84
C ILE A 7 0.91 -0.75 -13.39
N LEU A 8 -0.36 -0.99 -13.04
CA LEU A 8 -0.86 -0.79 -11.68
C LEU A 8 -0.11 -1.65 -10.65
N ARG A 9 0.18 -2.92 -10.98
CA ARG A 9 1.00 -3.78 -10.11
C ARG A 9 2.41 -3.25 -9.92
N ILE A 10 3.05 -2.74 -10.98
CA ILE A 10 4.37 -2.11 -10.86
C ILE A 10 4.31 -0.90 -9.91
N LEU A 11 3.26 -0.07 -10.01
CA LEU A 11 3.06 1.07 -9.13
C LEU A 11 2.88 0.63 -7.67
N LEU A 12 2.03 -0.37 -7.41
CA LEU A 12 1.84 -0.94 -6.06
C LEU A 12 3.15 -1.50 -5.50
N ILE A 13 3.92 -2.25 -6.29
CA ILE A 13 5.23 -2.76 -5.87
C ILE A 13 6.17 -1.60 -5.54
N ASN A 14 6.18 -0.56 -6.37
CA ASN A 14 7.04 0.61 -6.15
C ASN A 14 6.65 1.42 -4.90
N MET A 15 5.38 1.48 -4.55
CA MET A 15 4.92 2.13 -3.32
C MET A 15 5.38 1.38 -2.05
N LEU A 16 5.53 0.06 -2.13
CA LEU A 16 5.83 -0.78 -0.95
C LEU A 16 7.32 -1.11 -0.78
N ARG A 17 8.10 -1.08 -1.87
CA ARG A 17 9.51 -1.52 -1.88
C ARG A 17 10.46 -0.72 -0.98
N GLY A 18 10.08 0.48 -0.55
CA GLY A 18 10.91 1.30 0.35
C GLY A 18 11.02 0.72 1.76
N ALA A 19 10.00 -0.04 2.20
CA ALA A 19 9.94 -0.65 3.53
C ALA A 19 9.73 -2.17 3.52
N MET A 20 9.35 -2.76 2.38
CA MET A 20 9.02 -4.19 2.27
C MET A 20 9.89 -4.91 1.22
N LYS A 21 10.39 -6.10 1.56
CA LYS A 21 11.10 -6.98 0.61
C LYS A 21 10.19 -7.41 -0.53
N LEU A 22 10.72 -7.46 -1.76
CA LEU A 22 9.98 -7.84 -2.96
C LEU A 22 9.22 -9.17 -2.82
N GLU A 23 9.83 -10.18 -2.21
CA GLU A 23 9.17 -11.48 -1.96
C GLU A 23 7.92 -11.36 -1.09
N ASN A 24 7.92 -10.47 -0.09
CA ASN A 24 6.77 -10.23 0.78
C ASN A 24 5.70 -9.41 0.06
N ILE A 25 6.10 -8.47 -0.81
CA ILE A 25 5.16 -7.74 -1.66
C ILE A 25 4.43 -8.72 -2.58
N ILE A 26 5.15 -9.63 -3.23
CA ILE A 26 4.54 -10.64 -4.11
C ILE A 26 3.56 -11.51 -3.31
N LYS A 27 3.95 -12.01 -2.13
CA LYS A 27 3.06 -12.78 -1.25
C LYS A 27 1.82 -12.00 -0.83
N LEU A 28 1.95 -10.70 -0.55
CA LEU A 28 0.83 -9.83 -0.20
C LEU A 28 -0.11 -9.63 -1.39
N MET A 29 0.42 -9.41 -2.59
CA MET A 29 -0.39 -9.29 -3.81
C MET A 29 -1.12 -10.60 -4.12
N THR A 30 -0.46 -11.75 -3.96
CA THR A 30 -1.09 -13.08 -4.10
C THR A 30 -2.12 -13.36 -3.00
N TYR A 31 -1.91 -12.84 -1.78
CA TYR A 31 -2.91 -12.94 -0.72
C TYR A 31 -4.20 -12.16 -1.04
N ILE A 32 -4.09 -11.05 -1.78
CA ILE A 32 -5.23 -10.24 -2.21
C ILE A 32 -5.92 -10.86 -3.43
N ASN A 33 -5.18 -11.15 -4.50
CA ASN A 33 -5.76 -11.46 -5.81
C ASN A 33 -5.31 -12.79 -6.40
N GLY A 34 -4.68 -13.67 -5.60
CA GLY A 34 -4.25 -14.97 -6.09
C GLY A 34 -3.17 -14.88 -7.17
N ASP A 35 -3.33 -15.64 -8.24
CA ASP A 35 -2.38 -15.67 -9.33
C ASP A 35 -2.39 -14.37 -10.16
N VAL A 36 -1.31 -14.10 -10.89
CA VAL A 36 -1.26 -12.99 -11.84
C VAL A 36 -2.09 -13.26 -13.09
N GLU A 37 -2.15 -14.52 -13.50
CA GLU A 37 -2.76 -14.95 -14.76
C GLU A 37 -4.23 -15.41 -14.61
N ASP A 38 -4.67 -15.63 -13.37
CA ASP A 38 -6.05 -16.03 -13.03
C ASP A 38 -6.73 -14.95 -12.19
N THR A 39 -7.88 -14.48 -12.66
CA THR A 39 -8.66 -13.40 -12.03
C THR A 39 -9.92 -13.91 -11.33
N SER A 40 -10.21 -15.20 -11.44
CA SER A 40 -11.41 -15.82 -10.85
C SER A 40 -11.40 -15.69 -9.32
N ASP A 41 -10.22 -15.70 -8.72
CA ASP A 41 -9.98 -15.58 -7.29
C ASP A 41 -9.69 -14.13 -6.81
N ASP A 42 -9.74 -13.14 -7.70
CA ASP A 42 -9.48 -11.74 -7.33
C ASP A 42 -10.48 -11.29 -6.25
N ILE A 43 -9.99 -10.83 -5.09
CA ILE A 43 -10.83 -10.24 -4.04
C ILE A 43 -11.38 -8.89 -4.50
N ILE A 44 -10.59 -8.15 -5.30
CA ILE A 44 -10.88 -6.79 -5.76
C ILE A 44 -10.21 -6.53 -7.11
N GLU A 45 -10.87 -5.77 -7.99
CA GLU A 45 -10.25 -5.34 -9.25
C GLU A 45 -8.99 -4.48 -9.02
N GLU A 46 -7.93 -4.72 -9.81
CA GLU A 46 -6.62 -4.09 -9.62
C GLU A 46 -6.68 -2.54 -9.65
N THR A 47 -7.54 -1.99 -10.52
CA THR A 47 -7.74 -0.53 -10.58
C THR A 47 -8.39 0.00 -9.30
N LEU A 48 -9.34 -0.75 -8.74
CA LEU A 48 -10.02 -0.36 -7.51
C LEU A 48 -9.08 -0.52 -6.32
N LEU A 49 -8.27 -1.57 -6.28
CA LEU A 49 -7.21 -1.76 -5.27
C LEU A 49 -6.27 -0.56 -5.22
N TYR A 50 -5.68 -0.20 -6.36
CA TYR A 50 -4.77 0.94 -6.45
C TYR A 50 -5.42 2.25 -6.02
N ASN A 51 -6.62 2.54 -6.56
CA ASN A 51 -7.32 3.78 -6.26
C ASN A 51 -7.72 3.87 -4.77
N SER A 52 -8.19 2.76 -4.18
CA SER A 52 -8.53 2.70 -2.76
C SER A 52 -7.31 2.90 -1.89
N LEU A 53 -6.16 2.29 -2.23
CA LEU A 53 -4.92 2.51 -1.48
C LEU A 53 -4.50 3.99 -1.53
N CYS A 54 -4.50 4.61 -2.70
CA CYS A 54 -4.17 6.03 -2.83
C CYS A 54 -5.10 6.90 -1.99
N ARG A 55 -6.42 6.70 -2.06
CA ARG A 55 -7.38 7.45 -1.23
C ARG A 55 -7.09 7.29 0.25
N ILE A 56 -6.90 6.06 0.73
CA ILE A 56 -6.62 5.81 2.14
C ILE A 56 -5.32 6.51 2.59
N ILE A 57 -4.27 6.49 1.77
CA ILE A 57 -3.00 7.17 2.08
C ILE A 57 -3.23 8.68 2.25
N PHE A 58 -3.90 9.33 1.28
CA PHE A 58 -4.19 10.76 1.35
C PHE A 58 -5.05 11.10 2.57
N THR A 59 -6.10 10.32 2.84
CA THR A 59 -6.96 10.54 4.00
C THR A 59 -6.22 10.35 5.33
N VAL A 60 -5.33 9.36 5.42
CA VAL A 60 -4.50 9.14 6.64
C VAL A 60 -3.56 10.32 6.89
N GLU A 61 -3.01 10.92 5.85
CA GLU A 61 -2.16 12.11 5.94
C GLU A 61 -2.97 13.35 6.33
N ASP A 62 -4.10 13.60 5.67
CA ASP A 62 -4.98 14.74 5.95
C ASP A 62 -5.59 14.69 7.36
N GLU A 63 -5.98 13.49 7.83
CA GLU A 63 -6.55 13.30 9.17
C GLU A 63 -5.49 13.06 10.25
N VAL A 64 -4.20 13.08 9.90
CA VAL A 64 -3.10 13.00 10.87
C VAL A 64 -3.19 11.70 11.71
N ALA A 65 -3.66 10.61 11.08
CA ALA A 65 -3.91 9.34 11.74
C ALA A 65 -2.60 8.56 11.95
N PHE A 66 -1.97 8.71 13.11
CA PHE A 66 -0.66 8.09 13.39
C PHE A 66 -0.72 6.69 14.00
N ASP A 67 -1.73 6.39 14.80
CA ASP A 67 -1.82 5.11 15.49
C ASP A 67 -2.48 4.02 14.64
N SER A 68 -2.21 2.76 15.02
CA SER A 68 -2.70 1.59 14.29
C SER A 68 -4.22 1.50 14.24
N ASP A 69 -4.93 1.95 15.27
CA ASP A 69 -6.38 1.79 15.34
C ASP A 69 -7.10 2.86 14.52
N SER A 70 -6.58 4.09 14.50
CA SER A 70 -7.04 5.14 13.59
C SER A 70 -6.88 4.72 12.13
N VAL A 71 -5.72 4.17 11.74
CA VAL A 71 -5.51 3.67 10.37
C VAL A 71 -6.47 2.51 10.04
N LYS A 72 -6.68 1.55 10.95
CA LYS A 72 -7.64 0.45 10.72
C LYS A 72 -9.07 0.96 10.53
N LYS A 73 -9.49 1.95 11.32
CA LYS A 73 -10.82 2.58 11.18
C LYS A 73 -10.97 3.28 9.85
N LEU A 74 -9.94 4.01 9.41
CA LEU A 74 -9.91 4.66 8.10
C LEU A 74 -9.98 3.66 6.96
N VAL A 75 -9.15 2.61 7.00
CA VAL A 75 -9.21 1.52 6.01
C VAL A 75 -10.61 0.90 5.96
N ALA A 76 -11.26 0.69 7.11
CA ALA A 76 -12.60 0.13 7.12
C ALA A 76 -13.61 1.08 6.48
N ARG A 77 -13.60 2.36 6.86
CA ARG A 77 -14.49 3.40 6.35
C ARG A 77 -14.35 3.60 4.84
N GLU A 78 -13.12 3.70 4.34
CA GLU A 78 -12.85 3.95 2.92
C GLU A 78 -13.20 2.75 2.01
N LEU A 79 -13.33 1.55 2.58
CA LEU A 79 -13.75 0.36 1.85
C LEU A 79 -15.26 0.12 1.86
N GLU A 80 -16.02 0.82 2.71
CA GLU A 80 -17.50 0.70 2.76
C GLU A 80 -18.13 1.09 1.41
N ASP A 81 -17.63 2.16 0.77
CA ASP A 81 -18.14 2.63 -0.53
C ASP A 81 -17.92 1.62 -1.69
N ALA A 82 -17.01 0.67 -1.50
CA ALA A 82 -16.66 -0.36 -2.48
C ALA A 82 -17.15 -1.77 -2.09
N ALA A 83 -17.95 -1.89 -1.02
CA ALA A 83 -18.29 -3.17 -0.41
C ALA A 83 -18.87 -4.19 -1.41
N ASP A 84 -19.74 -3.76 -2.31
CA ASP A 84 -20.37 -4.64 -3.33
C ASP A 84 -19.38 -5.22 -4.35
N SER A 85 -18.20 -4.60 -4.48
CA SER A 85 -17.15 -5.02 -5.42
C SER A 85 -16.03 -5.83 -4.76
N ILE A 86 -16.18 -6.18 -3.47
CA ILE A 86 -15.16 -6.86 -2.67
C ILE A 86 -15.66 -8.25 -2.27
N LYS A 87 -14.95 -9.30 -2.69
CA LYS A 87 -15.34 -10.69 -2.37
C LYS A 87 -15.03 -11.11 -0.93
N ASP A 88 -13.94 -10.59 -0.36
CA ASP A 88 -13.47 -10.89 1.01
C ASP A 88 -12.92 -9.63 1.67
N GLU A 89 -13.83 -8.92 2.34
CA GLU A 89 -13.56 -7.63 2.95
C GLU A 89 -12.56 -7.72 4.11
N HIS A 90 -12.62 -8.81 4.89
CA HIS A 90 -11.73 -8.99 6.04
C HIS A 90 -10.27 -9.17 5.60
N LYS A 91 -10.01 -10.00 4.58
CA LYS A 91 -8.67 -10.13 4.01
C LYS A 91 -8.21 -8.80 3.40
N LEU A 92 -9.07 -8.11 2.66
CA LEU A 92 -8.70 -6.85 2.03
C LEU A 92 -8.36 -5.76 3.05
N LYS A 93 -9.16 -5.59 4.11
CA LYS A 93 -8.89 -4.64 5.21
C LYS A 93 -7.53 -4.91 5.84
N LYS A 94 -7.22 -6.18 6.11
CA LYS A 94 -5.91 -6.59 6.67
C LYS A 94 -4.76 -6.28 5.71
N ALA A 95 -4.92 -6.57 4.43
CA ALA A 95 -3.90 -6.30 3.42
C ALA A 95 -3.69 -4.78 3.22
N MET A 96 -4.77 -4.01 3.11
CA MET A 96 -4.72 -2.55 2.99
C MET A 96 -4.02 -1.90 4.17
N PHE A 97 -4.32 -2.34 5.40
CA PHE A 97 -3.61 -1.87 6.57
C PHE A 97 -2.09 -2.08 6.44
N VAL A 98 -1.65 -3.27 6.01
CA VAL A 98 -0.22 -3.55 5.78
C VAL A 98 0.37 -2.66 4.68
N MET A 99 -0.36 -2.46 3.58
CA MET A 99 0.09 -1.63 2.45
C MET A 99 0.28 -0.17 2.88
N VAL A 100 -0.69 0.40 3.61
CA VAL A 100 -0.62 1.78 4.12
C VAL A 100 0.55 1.93 5.09
N MET A 101 0.71 1.00 6.05
CA MET A 101 1.81 1.06 7.02
C MET A 101 3.17 0.94 6.33
N ALA A 102 3.30 0.09 5.30
CA ALA A 102 4.52 -0.07 4.55
C ALA A 102 4.87 1.20 3.75
N TYR A 103 3.90 1.83 3.09
CA TYR A 103 4.12 3.09 2.39
C TYR A 103 4.59 4.18 3.36
N ARG A 104 3.89 4.38 4.48
CA ARG A 104 4.28 5.38 5.50
C ARG A 104 5.65 5.13 6.09
N SER A 105 5.97 3.86 6.37
CA SER A 105 7.29 3.47 6.86
C SER A 105 8.38 3.81 5.85
N ALA A 106 8.11 3.66 4.55
CA ALA A 106 9.04 4.05 3.50
C ALA A 106 9.25 5.57 3.46
N CYS A 107 8.20 6.38 3.61
CA CYS A 107 8.32 7.83 3.66
C CYS A 107 9.15 8.30 4.87
N ILE A 108 8.83 7.82 6.08
CA ILE A 108 9.56 8.17 7.31
C ILE A 108 11.03 7.75 7.20
N LYS A 109 11.28 6.55 6.65
CA LYS A 109 12.64 6.06 6.43
C LYS A 109 13.38 6.97 5.44
N SER A 110 12.74 7.38 4.34
CA SER A 110 13.35 8.26 3.35
C SER A 110 13.72 9.62 3.93
N GLU A 111 12.84 10.23 4.72
CA GLU A 111 13.08 11.52 5.39
C GLU A 111 14.25 11.43 6.39
N MET A 112 14.29 10.33 7.17
CA MET A 112 15.40 10.04 8.07
C MET A 112 16.72 9.85 7.31
N GLU A 113 16.72 9.10 6.20
CA GLU A 113 17.91 8.87 5.37
C GLU A 113 18.42 10.16 4.73
N GLU A 114 17.53 11.04 4.25
CA GLU A 114 17.87 12.36 3.71
C GLU A 114 18.58 13.21 4.77
N THR A 115 17.97 13.36 5.95
CA THR A 115 18.54 14.14 7.06
C THR A 115 19.89 13.55 7.52
N LEU A 116 20.01 12.22 7.55
CA LEU A 116 21.26 11.56 7.92
C LEU A 116 22.37 11.84 6.89
N ASN A 117 22.04 11.82 5.59
CA ASN A 117 23.02 12.12 4.55
C ASN A 117 23.53 13.56 4.65
N ASP A 118 22.67 14.51 5.01
CA ASP A 118 23.10 15.89 5.25
C ASP A 118 24.12 15.96 6.39
N ILE A 119 23.84 15.30 7.52
CA ILE A 119 24.77 15.22 8.66
C ILE A 119 26.11 14.58 8.25
N LEU A 120 26.07 13.50 7.46
CA LEU A 120 27.28 12.81 7.03
C LEU A 120 28.14 13.69 6.11
N ASN A 121 27.52 14.47 5.22
CA ASN A 121 28.24 15.42 4.37
C ASN A 121 28.90 16.55 5.19
N GLU A 122 28.20 17.09 6.21
CA GLU A 122 28.76 18.11 7.11
C GLU A 122 29.97 17.62 7.92
N MET A 123 30.11 16.31 8.12
CA MET A 123 31.25 15.71 8.83
C MET A 123 32.47 15.47 7.95
N GLU A 124 32.32 15.49 6.62
CA GLU A 124 33.40 15.28 5.65
C GLU A 124 34.12 16.60 5.24
N ASP A 125 33.51 17.76 5.54
CA ASP A 125 34.05 19.12 5.34
C ASP A 125 34.90 19.62 6.54
#